data_AF-A0A8C6H9D1-F1
#
_entry.id   AF-A0A8C6H9D1-F1
#
_cell.length_a   1.000
_cell.length_b   1.000
_cell.length_c   1.000
_cell.angle_alpha   90.00
_cell.angle_beta   90.00
_cell.angle_gamma   90.00
#
_symmetry.space_group_name_H-M   'P 1'
#
loop_
_entity.id
_entity.type
_entity.pdbx_description
1 polymer ?
#
loop_
_entity_poly.entity_id
_entity_poly.type
_entity_poly.pdbx_seq_one_letter_code
_entity_poly.pdbx_strand_id
1 'polypeptide(L)'
;MTRAVDSQPLSPATPVIAQWAHEQSGHGGRDGGYSWAQQHGLPLTKADLATTAADCQICQQQKPTLTPRYDTIPRGDQPVTWWQVDYIGPLPSW
;
A
#
# COMPACT_ATOMS: atom_id res chain seq x y z
N MET A 1 -2.16 -27.78 10.74
CA MET A 1 -2.78 -27.95 9.40
C MET A 1 -3.49 -26.67 9.02
N THR A 2 -2.78 -25.72 8.41
CA THR A 2 -3.39 -24.54 7.77
C THR A 2 -3.85 -24.96 6.38
N ARG A 3 -5.15 -25.01 6.15
CA ARG A 3 -5.71 -25.24 4.82
C ARG A 3 -5.32 -24.03 3.95
N ALA A 4 -4.39 -24.22 3.02
CA ALA A 4 -4.25 -23.33 1.89
C ALA A 4 -5.57 -23.41 1.13
N VAL A 5 -6.37 -22.35 1.22
CA VAL A 5 -7.54 -22.21 0.37
C VAL A 5 -6.98 -21.86 -1.01
N ASP A 6 -7.00 -22.84 -1.91
CA ASP A 6 -6.57 -22.65 -3.29
C ASP A 6 -7.37 -21.48 -3.88
N SER A 7 -6.69 -20.34 -4.02
CA SER A 7 -7.21 -19.11 -4.64
C SER A 7 -7.09 -19.24 -6.16
N GLN A 8 -7.52 -20.39 -6.68
CA GLN A 8 -7.45 -20.69 -8.10
C GLN A 8 -8.60 -19.96 -8.80
N PRO A 9 -8.32 -19.13 -9.81
CA PRO A 9 -9.35 -18.38 -10.50
C PRO A 9 -10.40 -19.30 -11.11
N LEU A 10 -11.68 -18.91 -10.99
CA LEU A 10 -12.85 -19.68 -11.45
C LEU A 10 -12.87 -19.90 -12.98
N SER A 11 -12.07 -19.14 -13.73
CA SER A 11 -11.95 -19.17 -15.18
C SER A 11 -10.64 -18.51 -15.64
N PRO A 12 -10.02 -18.90 -16.77
CA PRO A 12 -8.78 -18.29 -17.27
C PRO A 12 -8.91 -16.79 -17.61
N ALA A 13 -10.13 -16.26 -17.78
CA ALA A 13 -10.38 -14.83 -17.99
C ALA A 13 -10.46 -14.01 -16.69
N THR A 14 -10.64 -14.67 -15.54
CA THR A 14 -10.82 -14.00 -14.23
C THR A 14 -9.67 -13.05 -13.89
N PRO A 15 -8.38 -13.40 -14.11
CA PRO A 15 -7.26 -12.50 -13.80
C PRO A 15 -7.30 -11.21 -14.63
N VAL A 16 -7.70 -11.28 -15.90
CA VAL A 16 -7.76 -10.12 -16.80
C VAL A 16 -8.87 -9.17 -16.35
N ILE A 17 -10.04 -9.70 -15.99
CA ILE A 17 -11.17 -8.91 -15.51
C ILE A 17 -10.87 -8.32 -14.12
N ALA A 18 -10.21 -9.09 -13.24
CA ALA A 18 -9.77 -8.62 -11.93
C ALA A 18 -8.75 -7.48 -12.03
N GLN A 19 -7.83 -7.55 -12.99
CA GLN A 19 -6.88 -6.48 -13.25
C GLN A 19 -7.56 -5.21 -13.73
N TRP A 20 -8.46 -5.33 -14.70
CA TRP A 20 -9.22 -4.17 -15.16
C TRP A 20 -10.05 -3.53 -14.04
N ALA A 21 -10.77 -4.33 -13.24
CA ALA A 21 -11.52 -3.84 -12.09
C ALA A 21 -10.63 -3.15 -11.04
N HIS A 22 -9.43 -3.68 -10.78
CA HIS A 22 -8.46 -3.07 -9.89
C HIS A 22 -7.99 -1.68 -10.40
N GLU A 23 -7.69 -1.57 -11.69
CA GLU A 23 -7.29 -0.30 -12.32
C GLU A 23 -8.43 0.73 -12.29
N GLN A 24 -9.65 0.32 -12.64
CA GLN A 24 -10.84 1.19 -12.61
C GLN A 24 -11.19 1.67 -11.20
N SER A 25 -10.86 0.90 -10.16
CA SER A 25 -11.05 1.30 -8.77
C SER A 25 -10.02 2.34 -8.26
N GLY A 26 -9.07 2.76 -9.10
CA GLY A 26 -8.02 3.70 -8.71
C GLY A 26 -6.97 3.06 -7.80
N HIS A 27 -6.63 1.79 -8.05
CA HIS A 27 -5.66 1.03 -7.25
C HIS A 27 -6.01 0.89 -5.76
N GLY A 28 -7.30 0.89 -5.41
CA GLY A 28 -7.79 0.73 -4.02
C GLY A 28 -7.56 -0.65 -3.38
N GLY A 29 -6.62 -1.44 -3.91
CA GLY A 29 -6.30 -2.79 -3.49
C GLY A 29 -7.49 -3.75 -3.63
N ARG A 30 -7.52 -4.75 -2.76
CA ARG A 30 -8.56 -5.79 -2.73
C ARG A 30 -9.96 -5.24 -2.52
N ASP A 31 -10.13 -4.38 -1.52
CA ASP A 31 -11.47 -3.96 -1.09
C ASP A 31 -12.04 -2.86 -1.99
N GLY A 32 -11.18 -1.98 -2.54
CA GLY A 32 -11.56 -1.02 -3.58
C GLY A 32 -12.01 -1.73 -4.86
N GLY A 33 -11.20 -2.68 -5.36
CA GLY A 33 -11.55 -3.48 -6.52
C GLY A 33 -12.82 -4.31 -6.33
N TYR A 34 -13.07 -4.82 -5.11
CA TYR A 34 -14.26 -5.62 -4.83
C TYR A 34 -15.53 -4.77 -4.78
N SER A 35 -15.43 -3.59 -4.17
CA SER A 35 -16.54 -2.63 -4.14
C SER A 35 -16.91 -2.17 -5.56
N TRP A 36 -15.90 -1.93 -6.39
CA TRP A 36 -16.09 -1.60 -7.81
C TRP A 36 -16.75 -2.75 -8.58
N ALA A 37 -16.23 -3.98 -8.45
CA ALA A 37 -16.80 -5.16 -9.09
C ALA A 37 -18.26 -5.41 -8.69
N GLN A 38 -18.61 -5.21 -7.41
CA GLN A 38 -19.99 -5.34 -6.92
C GLN A 38 -20.92 -4.29 -7.55
N GLN A 39 -20.48 -3.03 -7.66
CA GLN A 39 -21.27 -1.97 -8.30
C GLN A 39 -21.53 -2.26 -9.79
N HIS A 40 -20.59 -2.93 -10.46
CA HIS A 40 -20.67 -3.25 -11.88
C HIS A 40 -21.16 -4.68 -12.18
N GLY A 41 -21.60 -5.43 -11.16
CA GLY A 41 -22.16 -6.77 -11.33
C GLY A 41 -21.15 -7.82 -11.82
N LEU A 42 -19.85 -7.58 -11.63
CA LEU A 42 -18.81 -8.52 -12.06
C LEU A 42 -18.66 -9.65 -11.03
N PRO A 43 -18.57 -10.92 -11.48
CA PRO A 43 -18.44 -12.07 -10.59
C PRO A 43 -16.97 -12.26 -10.13
N LEU A 44 -16.39 -11.21 -9.55
CA LEU A 44 -15.02 -11.23 -9.02
C LEU A 44 -15.04 -11.49 -7.51
N THR A 45 -14.14 -12.35 -7.06
CA THR A 45 -13.97 -12.59 -5.62
C THR A 45 -12.91 -11.64 -5.04
N LYS A 46 -12.94 -11.48 -3.72
CA LYS A 46 -11.87 -10.77 -3.00
C LYS A 46 -10.51 -11.45 -3.16
N ALA A 47 -10.45 -12.77 -3.40
CA ALA A 47 -9.20 -13.48 -3.58
C ALA A 47 -8.56 -13.12 -4.93
N ASP A 48 -9.34 -13.11 -6.01
CA ASP A 48 -8.87 -12.73 -7.35
C ASP A 48 -8.25 -11.32 -7.33
N LEU A 49 -8.94 -10.38 -6.69
CA LEU A 49 -8.50 -9.00 -6.56
C LEU A 49 -7.31 -8.82 -5.59
N ALA A 50 -7.19 -9.68 -4.58
CA ALA A 50 -6.03 -9.66 -3.69
C ALA A 50 -4.76 -10.10 -4.42
N THR A 51 -4.85 -11.13 -5.26
CA THR A 51 -3.75 -11.58 -6.12
C THR A 51 -3.33 -10.46 -7.08
N THR A 52 -4.29 -9.84 -7.78
CA THR A 52 -3.98 -8.73 -8.69
C THR A 52 -3.38 -7.53 -7.97
N ALA A 53 -3.88 -7.18 -6.78
CA ALA A 53 -3.33 -6.08 -5.99
C ALA A 53 -1.91 -6.39 -5.47
N ALA A 54 -1.59 -7.65 -5.19
CA ALA A 54 -0.25 -8.08 -4.78
C ALA A 54 0.75 -8.01 -5.93
N ASP A 55 0.33 -8.32 -7.16
CA ASP A 55 1.20 -8.27 -8.35
C ASP A 55 1.29 -6.86 -8.97
N CYS A 56 0.48 -5.91 -8.50
CA CYS A 56 0.48 -4.54 -9.01
C CYS A 56 1.74 -3.76 -8.56
N GLN A 57 2.65 -3.50 -9.51
CA GLN A 57 3.89 -2.76 -9.26
C GLN A 57 3.66 -1.33 -8.72
N ILE A 58 2.59 -0.65 -9.16
CA ILE A 58 2.26 0.69 -8.66
C ILE A 58 1.85 0.63 -7.19
N CYS A 59 1.01 -0.35 -6.83
CA CYS A 59 0.61 -0.57 -5.44
C CYS A 59 1.82 -0.94 -4.56
N GLN A 60 2.74 -1.77 -5.06
CA GLN A 60 3.95 -2.13 -4.32
C GLN A 60 4.86 -0.93 -4.08
N GLN A 61 4.99 -0.03 -5.05
CA GLN A 61 5.78 1.20 -4.90
C GLN A 61 5.12 2.21 -3.96
N GLN A 62 3.79 2.31 -3.98
CA GLN A 62 3.05 3.23 -3.10
C GLN A 62 2.83 2.68 -1.69
N LYS A 63 3.03 1.39 -1.47
CA LYS A 63 2.82 0.75 -0.17
C LYS A 63 3.78 1.39 0.85
N PRO A 64 3.26 2.05 1.90
CA PRO A 64 4.11 2.59 2.93
C PRO A 64 4.91 1.46 3.57
N THR A 65 6.22 1.64 3.69
CA THR A 65 7.04 0.76 4.54
C THR A 65 6.69 1.07 5.99
N LEU A 66 5.82 0.23 6.58
CA LEU A 66 5.27 0.42 7.93
C LEU A 66 6.29 0.18 9.06
N THR A 67 7.55 -0.09 8.74
CA THR A 67 8.61 -0.24 9.73
C THR A 67 9.49 1.01 9.70
N PRO A 68 9.09 2.11 10.37
CA PRO A 68 10.06 3.11 10.72
C PRO A 68 11.06 2.46 11.68
N ARG A 69 12.29 2.23 11.20
CA ARG A 69 13.41 1.95 12.09
C ARG A 69 13.83 3.29 12.66
N TYR A 70 13.25 3.64 13.80
CA TYR A 70 13.69 4.82 14.54
C TYR A 70 15.01 4.48 15.22
N ASP A 71 16.09 5.05 14.72
CA ASP A 71 17.35 5.09 15.46
C ASP A 71 17.25 6.11 16.60
N THR A 72 18.01 5.88 17.67
CA THR A 72 18.07 6.82 18.81
C THR A 72 19.06 7.94 18.48
N ILE A 73 18.62 9.20 18.57
CA ILE A 73 19.52 10.35 18.43
C ILE A 73 20.49 10.35 19.64
N PRO A 74 21.82 10.34 19.43
CA PRO A 74 22.78 10.35 20.53
C PRO A 74 22.72 11.68 21.30
N ARG A 75 22.80 11.59 22.64
CA ARG A 75 22.77 12.74 23.56
C ARG A 75 24.17 13.05 24.08
N GLY A 76 24.49 14.33 24.23
CA GLY A 76 25.68 14.81 24.95
C GLY A 76 25.71 14.28 26.37
N ASP A 77 26.87 13.75 26.79
CA ASP A 77 27.15 13.36 28.17
C ASP A 77 27.49 14.57 29.06
N GLN A 78 27.93 15.67 28.44
CA GLN A 78 28.31 16.92 29.08
C GLN A 78 27.76 18.14 28.31
N PRO A 79 27.65 19.32 28.97
CA PRO A 79 27.36 20.56 28.28
C PRO A 79 28.37 20.82 27.17
N VAL A 80 27.92 21.35 26.03
CA VAL A 80 28.77 21.75 24.89
C VAL A 80 29.38 20.57 24.10
N THR A 81 29.07 19.31 24.43
CA THR A 81 29.62 18.16 23.69
C THR A 81 29.02 18.00 22.29
N TRP A 82 27.69 18.14 22.13
CA TRP A 82 27.00 18.01 20.84
C TRP A 82 25.81 18.98 20.75
N TRP A 83 25.62 19.56 19.56
CA TRP A 83 24.54 20.50 19.26
C TRP A 83 23.77 20.06 18.02
N GLN A 84 22.45 20.07 18.11
CA GLN A 84 21.56 19.93 16.97
C GLN A 84 21.03 21.32 16.62
N VAL A 85 21.29 21.78 15.41
CA VAL A 85 20.88 23.10 14.91
C VAL A 85 20.18 22.91 13.58
N ASP A 86 19.01 23.51 13.43
CA ASP A 86 18.28 23.57 12.16
C ASP A 86 17.65 24.95 11.99
N TYR A 87 17.40 25.35 10.75
CA TYR A 87 16.80 26.64 10.42
C TYR A 87 15.29 26.52 10.27
N ILE A 88 14.54 27.47 10.85
CA ILE A 88 13.09 27.59 10.63
C ILE A 88 12.86 28.65 9.56
N GLY A 89 12.13 28.31 8.50
CA GLY A 89 11.80 29.26 7.44
C GLY A 89 10.69 28.79 6.50
N PRO A 90 10.23 29.67 5.59
CA PRO A 90 10.61 31.08 5.47
C PRO A 90 9.97 31.96 6.57
N LEU A 91 10.72 32.96 7.05
CA LEU A 91 10.17 33.97 7.96
C LEU A 91 9.30 34.97 7.18
N PRO A 92 8.26 35.56 7.80
CA PRO A 92 7.41 36.55 7.14
C PRO A 92 8.23 37.75 6.66
N SER A 93 8.06 38.10 5.39
CA SER A 93 8.50 39.39 4.84
C SER A 93 7.36 40.40 5.03
N TRP A 94 7.49 41.26 6.04
CA TRP A 94 6.68 42.48 6.12
C TRP A 94 7.28 43.57 5.25
#